data_AF-A0A954R716-F1
#
_entry.id   AF-A0A954R716-F1
#
_cell.length_a   1.000
_cell.length_b   1.000
_cell.length_c   1.000
_cell.angle_alpha   90.00
_cell.angle_beta   90.00
_cell.angle_gamma   90.00
#
_symmetry.space_group_name_H-M   'P 1'
#
loop_
_entity.id
_entity.type
_entity.pdbx_description
1 polymer ?
#
loop_
_entity_poly.entity_id
_entity_poly.type
_entity_poly.pdbx_seq_one_letter_code
_entity_poly.pdbx_strand_id
1 'polypeptide(L)'
;EEVLTDAEPVDAEQLSALVARAREQIREEFAPRTWEIFSRAVVDQIPTAMVAQEFSVTPAAVRQARSRILRRLRQQLGDIEP
;
A
#
# COMPACT_ATOMS: atom_id res chain seq x y z
N GLU A 1 41.79 8.53 -13.74
CA GLU A 1 40.78 7.47 -13.65
C GLU A 1 39.62 8.06 -12.87
N GLU A 2 38.59 8.55 -13.57
CA GLU A 2 37.45 9.23 -12.97
C GLU A 2 36.50 8.19 -12.36
N VAL A 3 36.32 8.28 -11.04
CA VAL A 3 35.23 7.61 -10.34
C VAL A 3 34.03 8.55 -10.39
N LEU A 4 33.16 8.35 -11.39
CA LEU A 4 31.84 8.99 -11.42
C LEU A 4 30.79 7.90 -11.23
N THR A 5 30.42 7.66 -9.97
CA THR A 5 29.13 7.04 -9.67
C THR A 5 28.08 8.12 -9.93
N ASP A 6 27.64 8.18 -11.18
CA ASP A 6 26.47 8.95 -11.60
C ASP A 6 25.22 8.17 -11.17
N ALA A 7 24.87 8.30 -9.88
CA ALA A 7 23.52 7.96 -9.46
C ALA A 7 22.66 9.17 -9.85
N GLU A 8 22.10 9.14 -11.06
CA GLU A 8 21.11 10.13 -11.48
C GLU A 8 20.05 10.32 -10.39
N PRO A 9 19.65 11.57 -10.07
CA PRO A 9 18.61 11.81 -9.09
C PRO A 9 17.35 11.13 -9.60
N VAL A 10 16.85 10.13 -8.87
CA VAL A 10 15.59 9.47 -9.20
C VAL A 10 14.51 10.56 -9.27
N ASP A 11 14.03 10.85 -10.47
CA ASP A 11 13.01 11.86 -10.68
C ASP A 11 11.81 11.53 -9.79
N ALA A 12 11.36 12.49 -8.98
CA ALA A 12 10.24 12.28 -8.07
C ALA A 12 8.98 11.77 -8.80
N GLU A 13 8.87 12.10 -10.08
CA GLU A 13 7.82 11.63 -10.99
C GLU A 13 7.99 10.15 -11.38
N GLN A 14 9.23 9.68 -11.64
CA GLN A 14 9.53 8.26 -11.82
C GLN A 14 9.29 7.46 -10.53
N LEU A 15 9.69 8.00 -9.37
CA LEU A 15 9.44 7.37 -8.09
C LEU A 15 7.93 7.25 -7.81
N SER A 16 7.17 8.31 -8.07
CA SER A 16 5.70 8.31 -7.94
C SER A 16 5.05 7.27 -8.87
N ALA A 17 5.48 7.19 -10.12
CA ALA A 17 4.97 6.21 -11.09
C ALA A 17 5.29 4.76 -10.68
N LEU A 18 6.49 4.51 -10.17
CA LEU A 18 6.90 3.20 -9.64
C LEU A 18 6.05 2.79 -8.43
N VAL A 19 5.85 3.71 -7.48
CA VAL A 19 5.02 3.49 -6.29
C VAL A 19 3.56 3.25 -6.68
N ALA A 20 3.02 4.00 -7.65
CA ALA A 20 1.67 3.81 -8.16
C ALA A 20 1.50 2.43 -8.81
N ARG A 21 2.47 1.99 -9.62
CA ARG A 21 2.46 0.65 -10.22
C ARG A 21 2.54 -0.47 -9.20
N ALA A 22 3.45 -0.36 -8.23
CA ALA A 22 3.57 -1.35 -7.15
C ALA A 22 2.27 -1.44 -6.34
N ARG A 23 1.66 -0.29 -6.05
CA ARG A 23 0.35 -0.21 -5.40
C ARG A 23 -0.76 -0.88 -6.20
N GLU A 24 -0.82 -0.69 -7.52
CA GLU A 24 -1.85 -1.32 -8.37
C GLU A 24 -1.66 -2.85 -8.43
N GLN A 25 -0.42 -3.33 -8.52
CA GLN A 25 -0.14 -4.78 -8.47
C GLN A 25 -0.60 -5.41 -7.15
N ILE A 26 -0.30 -4.77 -6.02
CA ILE A 26 -0.78 -5.24 -4.71
C ILE A 26 -2.30 -5.19 -4.65
N ARG A 27 -2.92 -4.14 -5.20
CA ARG A 27 -4.39 -4.03 -5.23
C ARG A 27 -5.03 -5.23 -5.92
N GLU A 28 -4.46 -5.71 -7.03
CA GLU A 28 -4.98 -6.86 -7.77
C GLU A 28 -4.94 -8.17 -6.96
N GLU A 29 -4.07 -8.28 -5.95
CA GLU A 29 -3.99 -9.45 -5.07
C GLU A 29 -5.10 -9.51 -4.01
N PHE A 30 -5.81 -8.40 -3.79
CA PHE A 30 -6.88 -8.30 -2.81
C PHE A 30 -8.23 -8.11 -3.49
N ALA A 31 -9.27 -8.70 -2.92
CA ALA A 31 -10.63 -8.41 -3.36
C ALA A 31 -10.90 -6.89 -3.28
N PRO A 32 -11.55 -6.27 -4.29
CA PRO A 32 -11.76 -4.81 -4.35
C PRO A 32 -12.37 -4.24 -3.06
N ARG A 33 -13.32 -4.97 -2.47
CA ARG A 33 -13.96 -4.60 -1.19
C ARG A 33 -12.98 -4.55 -0.02
N THR A 34 -12.03 -5.48 0.06
CA THR A 34 -11.01 -5.51 1.12
C THR A 34 -10.04 -4.35 0.98
N TRP A 35 -9.66 -4.03 -0.27
CA TRP A 35 -8.83 -2.88 -0.59
C TRP A 35 -9.52 -1.57 -0.21
N GLU A 36 -10.81 -1.43 -0.48
CA GLU A 36 -11.56 -0.22 -0.16
C GLU A 36 -11.74 0.01 1.35
N ILE A 37 -12.01 -1.07 2.10
CA ILE A 37 -12.00 -1.05 3.58
C ILE A 37 -10.64 -0.55 4.10
N PHE A 38 -9.53 -1.03 3.52
CA PHE A 38 -8.20 -0.59 3.89
C PHE A 38 -7.95 0.88 3.54
N SER A 39 -8.29 1.30 2.32
CA SER A 39 -8.08 2.67 1.84
C SER A 39 -8.84 3.66 2.73
N ARG A 40 -10.13 3.42 2.98
CA ARG A 40 -10.95 4.25 3.88
C ARG A 40 -10.35 4.36 5.27
N ALA A 41 -9.87 3.23 5.81
CA ALA A 41 -9.38 3.20 7.16
C ALA A 41 -7.98 3.84 7.30
N VAL A 42 -7.06 3.60 6.35
CA VAL A 42 -5.63 3.99 6.42
C VAL A 42 -5.33 5.25 5.62
N VAL A 43 -5.74 5.31 4.36
CA VAL A 43 -5.47 6.42 3.45
C VAL A 43 -6.35 7.61 3.82
N ASP A 44 -7.65 7.38 3.97
CA ASP A 44 -8.62 8.43 4.32
C ASP A 44 -8.70 8.67 5.84
N GLN A 45 -7.96 7.89 6.63
CA GLN A 45 -7.88 7.98 8.10
C GLN A 45 -9.24 7.90 8.81
N ILE A 46 -10.24 7.25 8.21
CA ILE A 46 -11.57 7.12 8.80
C ILE A 46 -11.52 6.15 9.99
N PRO A 47 -12.22 6.45 11.11
CA PRO A 47 -12.27 5.58 12.27
C PRO A 47 -12.74 4.17 11.91
N THR A 48 -12.06 3.16 12.48
CA THR A 48 -12.34 1.73 12.20
C THR A 48 -13.80 1.36 12.43
N ALA A 49 -14.47 1.95 13.43
CA ALA A 49 -15.88 1.71 13.73
C ALA A 49 -16.82 2.23 12.62
N MET A 50 -16.50 3.40 12.04
CA MET A 50 -17.28 3.99 10.94
C MET A 50 -17.13 3.16 9.66
N VAL A 51 -15.90 2.75 9.32
CA VAL A 51 -15.65 1.85 8.18
C VAL A 51 -16.33 0.50 8.39
N ALA A 52 -16.29 -0.04 9.61
CA ALA A 52 -16.98 -1.29 9.92
C ALA A 52 -18.49 -1.19 9.68
N GLN A 53 -19.11 -0.08 10.12
CA GLN A 53 -20.53 0.19 9.88
C GLN A 53 -20.84 0.36 8.39
N GLU A 54 -20.07 1.22 7.69
CA GLU A 54 -20.26 1.49 6.26
C GLU A 54 -20.21 0.22 5.42
N PHE A 55 -19.25 -0.66 5.69
CA PHE A 55 -19.08 -1.89 4.93
C PHE A 55 -19.88 -3.07 5.49
N SER A 56 -20.69 -2.88 6.54
CA SER A 56 -21.39 -3.98 7.24
C SER A 56 -20.46 -5.14 7.63
N VAL A 57 -19.31 -4.81 8.24
CA VAL A 57 -18.33 -5.77 8.76
C VAL A 57 -18.01 -5.48 10.23
N THR A 58 -17.25 -6.36 10.87
CA THR A 58 -16.80 -6.10 12.24
C THR A 58 -15.54 -5.21 12.25
N PRO A 59 -15.32 -4.42 13.31
CA PRO A 59 -14.04 -3.71 13.50
C PRO A 59 -12.82 -4.63 13.47
N ALA A 60 -12.99 -5.90 13.89
CA ALA A 60 -11.96 -6.92 13.79
C ALA A 60 -11.61 -7.27 12.33
N ALA A 61 -12.61 -7.37 11.45
CA ALA A 61 -12.39 -7.60 10.02
C ALA A 61 -11.60 -6.45 9.36
N VAL A 62 -11.91 -5.19 9.72
CA VAL A 62 -11.16 -4.02 9.24
C VAL A 62 -9.68 -4.07 9.69
N ARG A 63 -9.43 -4.43 10.96
CA ARG A 63 -8.06 -4.61 11.48
C ARG A 63 -7.32 -5.76 10.78
N GLN A 64 -8.00 -6.87 10.49
CA GLN A 64 -7.41 -7.97 9.71
C GLN A 64 -7.06 -7.53 8.28
N ALA A 65 -7.94 -6.80 7.60
CA ALA A 65 -7.67 -6.26 6.26
C ALA A 65 -6.42 -5.36 6.28
N ARG A 66 -6.35 -4.43 7.25
CA ARG A 66 -5.16 -3.59 7.47
C ARG A 66 -3.90 -4.41 7.68
N SER A 67 -3.91 -5.38 8.58
CA SER A 67 -2.73 -6.19 8.87
C SER A 67 -2.27 -7.01 7.66
N ARG A 68 -3.19 -7.58 6.88
CA ARG A 68 -2.86 -8.39 5.69
C ARG A 68 -2.24 -7.52 4.60
N ILE A 69 -2.84 -6.37 4.30
CA ILE A 69 -2.37 -5.47 3.25
C ILE A 69 -1.03 -4.84 3.63
N LEU A 70 -0.88 -4.35 4.88
CA LEU A 70 0.41 -3.81 5.35
C LEU A 70 1.53 -4.86 5.36
N ARG A 71 1.22 -6.12 5.70
CA ARG A 71 2.22 -7.20 5.64
C ARG A 71 2.66 -7.45 4.20
N ARG A 72 1.71 -7.53 3.26
CA ARG A 72 2.03 -7.76 1.85
C ARG A 72 2.82 -6.60 1.23
N LEU A 73 2.45 -5.36 1.56
CA LEU A 73 3.20 -4.15 1.19
C LEU A 73 4.64 -4.22 1.69
N ARG A 74 4.85 -4.57 2.97
CA ARG A 74 6.21 -4.73 3.52
C ARG A 74 6.99 -5.85 2.87
N GLN A 75 6.36 -6.97 2.51
CA GLN A 75 7.02 -8.05 1.78
C GLN A 75 7.46 -7.57 0.39
N GLN A 76 6.56 -6.90 -0.35
CA GLN A 76 6.90 -6.41 -1.68
C GLN A 76 7.98 -5.33 -1.66
N LEU A 77 8.03 -4.47 -0.64
CA LEU A 77 9.10 -3.47 -0.48
C LEU A 77 10.39 -4.04 0.10
N GLY A 78 10.31 -5.09 0.93
CA GLY A 78 11.47 -5.76 1.52
C GLY A 78 12.18 -6.72 0.58
N ASP A 79 11.46 -7.26 -0.43
CA ASP A 79 12.05 -8.02 -1.55
C ASP A 79 12.78 -7.10 -2.56
N ILE A 80 12.67 -5.78 -2.41
CA ILE A 80 13.49 -4.79 -3.13
C ILE A 80 14.79 -4.61 -2.32
N GLU A 81 15.63 -5.65 -2.25
CA GLU A 81 17.04 -5.45 -1.89
C GLU A 81 17.82 -4.94 -3.12
N PRO A 82 18.82 -4.07 -2.91
CA PRO A 82 19.58 -3.38 -3.96
C PRO A 82 20.39 -4.32 -4.87
#